data_AF-A0A9D4EIH0-F1
#
_entry.id   AF-A0A9D4EIH0-F1
#
_cell.length_a   1.000
_cell.length_b   1.000
_cell.length_c   1.000
_cell.angle_alpha   90.00
_cell.angle_beta   90.00
_cell.angle_gamma   90.00
#
_symmetry.space_group_name_H-M   'P 1'
#
loop_
_entity.id
_entity.type
_entity.pdbx_description
1 polymer ?
#
loop_
_entity_poly.entity_id
_entity_poly.type
_entity_poly.pdbx_seq_one_letter_code
_entity_poly.pdbx_strand_id
1 'polypeptide(L)'
;MKAYYNITLSHVSTSPLNYWDQARLDDIYMPPNLQLMINKKGSFKKTDRQITDYENVFLNRSKLNKHMFIQGEAGSGKPTFLAKLVMDWCCINTTKSFDTSQTETTHNTVADLRVRRTHFFEDLTILNDYIFVFNITLSDSVEQIYILEMIKQQIIDSLYVKDVREDAYTLLNVIMERERCLVLLDGLDEWTGQGGHYLPTLAASYRQCDVLITTRPWKLTELKISDSKIDILLQLEGVNEPFDVSKRLLACVDESKTSNDVENKQSEFESYIYNNGLYEQLVSPMMLSLIVQLWVKHIEIKSSKCELYSLLQDSLLKKANGETGEFQQPPFRCFKWTQYIEPNIEHVDRLAEGAFNLLFSDKRNNSLMFSSVELKKYNLDKKERLDFSLKSGILSATRKVSTLRSSSSFYQHEHARISRCLSHRPQ
;
A
#
# COMPACT_ATOMS: atom_id res chain seq x y z
N MET A 1 -18.49 -4.23 -3.82
CA MET A 1 -17.05 -4.42 -3.53
C MET A 1 -16.14 -4.02 -4.68
N LYS A 2 -16.20 -4.63 -5.89
CA LYS A 2 -15.32 -4.24 -7.01
C LYS A 2 -15.31 -2.72 -7.30
N ALA A 3 -16.50 -2.10 -7.37
CA ALA A 3 -16.62 -0.65 -7.54
C ALA A 3 -15.96 0.15 -6.40
N TYR A 4 -16.02 -0.35 -5.15
CA TYR A 4 -15.37 0.29 -4.01
C TYR A 4 -13.85 0.28 -4.15
N TYR A 5 -13.27 -0.87 -4.48
CA TYR A 5 -11.82 -0.99 -4.68
C TYR A 5 -11.32 -0.20 -5.89
N ASN A 6 -12.09 -0.15 -6.98
CA ASN A 6 -11.77 0.72 -8.11
C ASN A 6 -11.68 2.20 -7.72
N ILE A 7 -12.30 2.62 -6.62
CA ILE A 7 -12.17 4.01 -6.15
C ILE A 7 -11.08 4.13 -5.07
N THR A 8 -10.95 3.15 -4.17
CA THR A 8 -10.05 3.27 -3.01
C THR A 8 -8.63 2.79 -3.26
N LEU A 9 -8.40 1.88 -4.22
CA LEU A 9 -7.11 1.21 -4.45
C LEU A 9 -6.55 1.38 -5.87
N SER A 10 -7.29 2.01 -6.78
CA SER A 10 -6.85 2.17 -8.18
C SER A 10 -5.74 3.19 -8.38
N HIS A 11 -5.46 4.01 -7.36
CA HIS A 11 -4.43 5.04 -7.39
C HIS A 11 -3.48 4.85 -6.22
N VAL A 12 -2.20 5.12 -6.47
CA VAL A 12 -1.14 5.09 -5.45
C VAL A 12 -0.35 6.38 -5.48
N SER A 13 0.18 6.76 -4.32
CA SER A 13 1.10 7.89 -4.26
C SER A 13 2.35 7.57 -5.06
N THR A 14 2.71 8.48 -5.96
CA THR A 14 3.96 8.43 -6.72
C THR A 14 5.08 9.14 -5.96
N SER A 15 4.74 9.82 -4.85
CA SER A 15 5.62 10.72 -4.12
C SER A 15 5.55 10.58 -2.61
N PRO A 16 6.71 10.37 -1.94
CA PRO A 16 6.80 10.57 -0.50
C PRO A 16 6.83 12.06 -0.12
N LEU A 17 7.19 12.97 -1.03
CA LEU A 17 7.24 14.42 -0.78
C LEU A 17 5.86 15.10 -0.91
N ASN A 18 4.93 14.46 -1.62
CA ASN A 18 3.62 15.00 -1.89
C ASN A 18 2.57 13.90 -2.07
N TYR A 19 1.81 13.66 -1.01
CA TYR A 19 0.74 12.66 -1.02
C TYR A 19 -0.33 12.86 -2.12
N TRP A 20 -0.48 14.09 -2.63
CA TRP A 20 -1.43 14.42 -3.69
C TRP A 20 -0.97 14.00 -5.08
N ASP A 21 0.33 13.70 -5.24
CA ASP A 21 0.86 13.20 -6.51
C ASP A 21 0.51 11.71 -6.59
N GLN A 22 -0.57 11.44 -7.31
CA GLN A 22 -1.11 10.11 -7.48
C GLN A 22 -1.13 9.75 -8.95
N ALA A 23 -0.86 8.49 -9.25
CA ALA A 23 -1.15 7.92 -10.56
C ALA A 23 -1.92 6.63 -10.39
N ARG A 24 -2.46 6.14 -11.51
CA ARG A 24 -3.11 4.84 -11.52
C ARG A 24 -2.09 3.76 -11.20
N LEU A 25 -2.50 2.82 -10.35
CA LEU A 25 -1.64 1.73 -9.92
C LEU A 25 -1.06 0.95 -11.11
N ASP A 26 -1.87 0.65 -12.12
CA ASP A 26 -1.44 -0.10 -13.31
C ASP A 26 -0.39 0.63 -14.15
N ASP A 27 -0.35 1.97 -14.10
CA ASP A 27 0.58 2.76 -14.90
C ASP A 27 2.01 2.68 -14.33
N ILE A 28 2.14 2.49 -13.00
CA ILE A 28 3.43 2.49 -12.29
C ILE A 28 3.85 1.11 -11.82
N TYR A 29 2.89 0.24 -11.50
CA TYR A 29 3.17 -1.05 -10.87
C TYR A 29 4.08 -1.89 -11.75
N MET A 30 5.18 -2.33 -11.15
CA MET A 30 6.02 -3.39 -11.68
C MET A 30 6.05 -4.56 -10.70
N PRO A 31 6.23 -5.78 -11.22
CA PRO A 31 6.42 -6.96 -10.40
C PRO A 31 7.49 -6.76 -9.33
N PRO A 32 7.15 -7.06 -8.08
CA PRO A 32 8.18 -7.19 -7.06
C PRO A 32 8.96 -8.49 -7.28
N ASN A 33 10.20 -8.51 -6.83
CA ASN A 33 10.95 -9.75 -6.66
C ASN A 33 10.34 -10.52 -5.47
N LEU A 34 9.64 -11.61 -5.80
CA LEU A 34 9.02 -12.53 -4.86
C LEU A 34 9.71 -13.89 -4.91
N GLN A 35 10.10 -14.40 -3.74
CA GLN A 35 10.77 -15.68 -3.60
C GLN A 35 10.05 -16.58 -2.62
N LEU A 36 9.94 -17.87 -2.96
CA LEU A 36 9.40 -18.86 -2.02
C LEU A 36 10.40 -19.13 -0.89
N MET A 37 9.89 -19.19 0.33
CA MET A 37 10.64 -19.59 1.51
C MET A 37 10.19 -20.95 2.00
N ILE A 38 11.16 -21.75 2.46
CA ILE A 38 10.90 -23.08 3.04
C ILE A 38 11.53 -23.16 4.42
N ASN A 39 10.86 -23.82 5.36
CA ASN A 39 11.49 -24.11 6.64
C ASN A 39 12.52 -25.23 6.47
N LYS A 40 13.76 -24.93 6.86
CA LYS A 40 14.83 -25.92 7.03
C LYS A 40 15.33 -25.82 8.47
N LYS A 41 15.10 -26.87 9.26
CA LYS A 41 15.59 -27.03 10.64
C LYS A 41 15.17 -25.90 11.59
N GLY A 42 13.92 -25.44 11.52
CA GLY A 42 13.38 -24.38 12.37
C GLY A 42 13.75 -22.96 11.91
N SER A 43 14.29 -22.81 10.69
CA SER A 43 14.61 -21.52 10.10
C SER A 43 14.08 -21.44 8.67
N PHE A 44 13.37 -20.36 8.33
CA PHE A 44 12.94 -20.13 6.96
C PHE A 44 14.12 -19.70 6.09
N LYS A 45 14.34 -20.41 4.98
CA LYS A 45 15.37 -20.11 4.00
C LYS A 45 14.74 -19.84 2.65
N LYS A 46 15.33 -18.88 1.93
CA LYS A 46 14.98 -18.59 0.53
C LYS A 46 15.27 -19.82 -0.34
N THR A 47 14.44 -20.00 -1.35
CA THR A 47 14.65 -20.98 -2.41
C THR A 47 15.08 -20.25 -3.69
N ASP A 48 15.64 -21.00 -4.64
CA ASP A 48 15.95 -20.47 -5.97
C ASP A 48 14.68 -20.28 -6.84
N ARG A 49 13.49 -20.59 -6.29
CA ARG A 49 12.22 -20.45 -6.99
C ARG A 49 11.72 -19.00 -6.88
N GLN A 50 11.87 -18.27 -7.97
CA GLN A 50 11.21 -16.99 -8.19
C GLN A 50 9.73 -17.21 -8.50
N ILE A 51 8.89 -16.31 -8.00
CA ILE A 51 7.44 -16.31 -8.19
C ILE A 51 7.11 -15.32 -9.31
N THR A 52 6.68 -15.84 -10.46
CA THR A 52 6.41 -15.05 -11.66
C THR A 52 4.93 -14.95 -12.01
N ASP A 53 4.04 -15.66 -11.31
CA ASP A 53 2.59 -15.67 -11.52
C ASP A 53 1.81 -15.84 -10.19
N TYR A 54 0.49 -15.59 -10.24
CA TYR A 54 -0.39 -15.83 -9.10
C TYR A 54 -0.58 -17.30 -8.77
N GLU A 55 -0.47 -18.22 -9.74
CA GLU A 55 -0.55 -19.66 -9.45
C GLU A 55 0.51 -20.10 -8.44
N ASN A 56 1.70 -19.52 -8.56
CA ASN A 56 2.84 -19.70 -7.68
C ASN A 56 2.66 -19.01 -6.32
N VAL A 57 1.83 -17.97 -6.23
CA VAL A 57 1.45 -17.35 -4.95
C VAL A 57 0.44 -18.20 -4.20
N PHE A 58 -0.53 -18.77 -4.92
CA PHE A 58 -1.66 -19.51 -4.36
C PHE A 58 -1.54 -21.03 -4.53
N LEU A 59 -0.31 -21.56 -4.58
CA LEU A 59 0.04 -22.98 -4.81
C LEU A 59 -1.01 -23.96 -4.26
N ASN A 60 -1.21 -25.07 -4.99
CA ASN A 60 -2.16 -26.12 -4.64
C ASN A 60 -3.61 -25.59 -4.53
N ARG A 61 -4.25 -25.39 -5.68
CA ARG A 61 -5.66 -24.93 -5.79
C ARG A 61 -6.66 -25.81 -5.02
N SER A 62 -6.35 -27.10 -4.86
CA SER A 62 -7.23 -28.08 -4.19
C SER A 62 -7.30 -27.91 -2.68
N LYS A 63 -6.27 -27.31 -2.07
CA LYS A 63 -6.29 -27.01 -0.64
C LYS A 63 -7.14 -25.77 -0.38
N LEU A 64 -8.06 -25.90 0.56
CA LEU A 64 -8.90 -24.83 1.09
C LEU A 64 -8.37 -24.36 2.45
N ASN A 65 -8.77 -23.15 2.84
CA ASN A 65 -8.41 -22.54 4.11
C ASN A 65 -6.90 -22.38 4.29
N LYS A 66 -6.26 -21.85 3.24
CA LYS A 66 -4.82 -21.64 3.20
C LYS A 66 -4.41 -20.42 4.02
N HIS A 67 -3.36 -20.56 4.81
CA HIS A 67 -2.69 -19.48 5.52
C HIS A 67 -1.38 -19.15 4.82
N MET A 68 -1.39 -18.06 4.06
CA MET A 68 -0.27 -17.60 3.26
C MET A 68 0.32 -16.34 3.87
N PHE A 69 1.65 -16.21 3.83
CA PHE A 69 2.37 -15.09 4.39
C PHE A 69 3.30 -14.47 3.35
N ILE A 70 3.34 -13.13 3.31
CA ILE A 70 4.31 -12.36 2.54
C ILE A 70 5.09 -11.50 3.52
N GLN A 71 6.35 -11.86 3.77
CA GLN A 71 7.24 -11.05 4.57
C GLN A 71 8.12 -10.16 3.70
N GLY A 72 8.48 -8.99 4.21
CA GLY A 72 9.37 -8.06 3.51
C GLY A 72 9.73 -6.86 4.36
N GLU A 73 10.86 -6.23 4.06
CA GLU A 73 11.32 -5.04 4.79
C GLU A 73 10.35 -3.86 4.63
N ALA A 74 10.52 -2.84 5.48
CA ALA A 74 9.78 -1.59 5.34
C ALA A 74 10.04 -0.96 3.96
N GLY A 75 8.99 -0.44 3.32
CA GLY A 75 9.10 0.17 2.00
C GLY A 75 9.37 -0.80 0.84
N SER A 76 9.25 -2.13 1.05
CA SER A 76 9.41 -3.12 -0.02
C SER A 76 8.21 -3.19 -0.99
N GLY A 77 7.05 -2.66 -0.61
CA GLY A 77 5.85 -2.62 -1.47
C GLY A 77 4.75 -3.63 -1.12
N LYS A 78 4.75 -4.21 0.08
CA LYS A 78 3.72 -5.20 0.51
C LYS A 78 2.27 -4.68 0.38
N PRO A 79 1.91 -3.47 0.85
CA PRO A 79 0.55 -2.95 0.68
C PRO A 79 0.19 -2.76 -0.80
N THR A 80 1.15 -2.28 -1.60
CA THR A 80 1.00 -2.07 -3.05
C THR A 80 0.77 -3.39 -3.78
N PHE A 81 1.45 -4.47 -3.37
CA PHE A 81 1.22 -5.82 -3.91
C PHE A 81 -0.21 -6.30 -3.63
N LEU A 82 -0.70 -6.14 -2.40
CA LEU A 82 -2.09 -6.50 -2.06
C LEU A 82 -3.09 -5.65 -2.85
N ALA A 83 -2.86 -4.33 -2.96
CA ALA A 83 -3.70 -3.45 -3.76
C ALA A 83 -3.76 -3.90 -5.22
N LYS A 84 -2.61 -4.29 -5.81
CA LYS A 84 -2.55 -4.79 -7.19
C LYS A 84 -3.33 -6.10 -7.34
N LEU A 85 -3.21 -7.02 -6.39
CA LEU A 85 -3.97 -8.27 -6.38
C LEU A 85 -5.48 -8.03 -6.39
N VAL A 86 -5.95 -7.09 -5.57
CA VAL A 86 -7.37 -6.70 -5.54
C VAL A 86 -7.79 -6.07 -6.86
N MET A 87 -6.96 -5.21 -7.45
CA MET A 87 -7.26 -4.56 -8.73
C MET A 87 -7.30 -5.55 -9.89
N ASP A 88 -6.38 -6.53 -9.93
CA ASP A 88 -6.42 -7.60 -10.91
C ASP A 88 -7.66 -8.48 -10.75
N TRP A 89 -8.06 -8.81 -9.51
CA TRP A 89 -9.34 -9.48 -9.24
C TRP A 89 -10.57 -8.67 -9.69
N CYS A 90 -10.53 -7.34 -9.55
CA CYS A 90 -11.60 -6.47 -10.04
C CYS A 90 -11.72 -6.54 -11.57
N CYS A 91 -10.60 -6.73 -12.29
CA CYS A 91 -10.52 -6.64 -13.75
C CYS A 91 -10.85 -7.93 -14.52
N ILE A 92 -10.88 -9.11 -13.89
CA ILE A 92 -10.95 -10.41 -14.61
C ILE A 92 -12.16 -10.57 -15.56
N ASN A 93 -13.27 -9.88 -15.30
CA ASN A 93 -14.47 -9.94 -16.15
C ASN A 93 -14.57 -8.78 -17.16
N THR A 94 -13.68 -7.79 -17.10
CA THR A 94 -13.63 -6.68 -18.08
C THR A 94 -12.71 -6.95 -19.26
N THR A 95 -11.80 -7.93 -19.15
CA THR A 95 -10.90 -8.35 -20.23
C THR A 95 -11.60 -9.25 -21.24
N LYS A 96 -12.55 -10.10 -20.82
CA LYS A 96 -13.35 -10.95 -21.72
C LYS A 96 -14.23 -10.18 -22.71
N SER A 97 -14.49 -8.88 -22.49
CA SER A 97 -15.30 -8.04 -23.39
C SER A 97 -14.50 -7.22 -24.40
N PHE A 98 -13.16 -7.21 -24.34
CA PHE A 98 -12.33 -6.42 -25.26
C PHE A 98 -11.64 -7.24 -26.35
N ASP A 99 -11.52 -8.55 -26.20
CA ASP A 99 -10.84 -9.42 -27.18
C ASP A 99 -11.68 -9.81 -28.41
N THR A 100 -12.87 -9.24 -28.61
CA THR A 100 -13.73 -9.58 -29.78
C THR A 100 -13.94 -8.46 -30.80
N SER A 101 -13.25 -7.32 -30.68
CA SER A 101 -13.24 -6.35 -31.77
C SER A 101 -12.12 -5.32 -31.60
N GLN A 102 -11.01 -5.46 -32.34
CA GLN A 102 -10.62 -4.48 -33.37
C GLN A 102 -9.32 -4.89 -34.06
N THR A 103 -9.47 -5.02 -35.38
CA THR A 103 -8.45 -5.09 -36.42
C THR A 103 -7.60 -3.81 -36.46
N GLU A 104 -6.31 -4.02 -36.74
CA GLU A 104 -5.32 -3.11 -37.34
C GLU A 104 -5.78 -1.69 -37.70
N THR A 105 -5.17 -0.68 -37.07
CA THR A 105 -4.57 0.48 -37.78
C THR A 105 -3.70 1.33 -36.85
N THR A 106 -2.57 1.75 -37.40
CA THR A 106 -1.45 2.52 -36.84
C THR A 106 -1.81 3.95 -36.40
N HIS A 107 -1.32 4.40 -35.24
CA HIS A 107 -0.59 5.67 -35.03
C HIS A 107 -0.11 5.80 -33.56
N ASN A 108 1.17 5.52 -33.31
CA ASN A 108 1.81 5.67 -32.00
C ASN A 108 1.76 7.13 -31.50
N THR A 109 0.91 7.40 -30.52
CA THR A 109 0.97 8.60 -29.67
C THR A 109 1.13 8.17 -28.22
N VAL A 110 1.66 9.05 -27.35
CA VAL A 110 1.89 8.80 -25.90
C VAL A 110 0.60 8.36 -25.17
N ALA A 111 -0.57 8.61 -25.75
CA ALA A 111 -1.86 8.11 -25.26
C ALA A 111 -2.02 6.58 -25.41
N ASP A 112 -1.37 5.94 -26.41
CA ASP A 112 -1.46 4.49 -26.63
C ASP A 112 -0.73 3.67 -25.55
N LEU A 113 0.27 4.26 -24.89
CA LEU A 113 0.92 3.65 -23.72
C LEU A 113 0.00 3.61 -22.49
N ARG A 114 -1.07 4.42 -22.45
CA ARG A 114 -2.00 4.50 -21.30
C ARG A 114 -3.16 3.49 -21.36
N VAL A 115 -3.34 2.79 -22.49
CA VAL A 115 -4.53 1.94 -22.72
C VAL A 115 -4.22 0.44 -22.68
N ARG A 116 -2.96 0.02 -22.83
CA ARG A 116 -2.59 -1.38 -22.59
C ARG A 116 -2.52 -1.63 -21.09
N ARG A 117 -3.61 -2.17 -20.52
CA ARG A 117 -3.57 -2.84 -19.21
C ARG A 117 -2.62 -4.03 -19.32
N THR A 118 -1.33 -3.79 -19.13
CA THR A 118 -0.34 -4.87 -19.02
C THR A 118 -0.52 -5.49 -17.65
N HIS A 119 -1.37 -6.51 -17.56
CA HIS A 119 -1.35 -7.39 -16.40
C HIS A 119 0.02 -8.06 -16.38
N PHE A 120 0.80 -7.84 -15.31
CA PHE A 120 2.11 -8.49 -15.20
C PHE A 120 1.94 -10.01 -15.05
N PHE A 121 1.00 -10.42 -14.20
CA PHE A 121 0.59 -11.80 -14.13
C PHE A 121 -0.39 -12.06 -15.27
N GLU A 122 0.09 -12.71 -16.33
CA GLU A 122 -0.70 -13.00 -17.53
C GLU A 122 -1.89 -13.92 -17.20
N ASP A 123 -1.69 -14.86 -16.26
CA ASP A 123 -2.73 -15.76 -15.79
C ASP A 123 -3.39 -15.24 -14.50
N LEU A 124 -4.58 -14.65 -14.67
CA LEU A 124 -5.46 -14.24 -13.57
C LEU A 124 -6.51 -15.30 -13.22
N THR A 125 -6.50 -16.48 -13.84
CA THR A 125 -7.56 -17.48 -13.71
C THR A 125 -7.75 -17.93 -12.27
N ILE A 126 -6.68 -18.04 -11.49
CA ILE A 126 -6.77 -18.44 -10.08
C ILE A 126 -7.54 -17.43 -9.23
N LEU A 127 -7.55 -16.15 -9.63
CA LEU A 127 -8.32 -15.14 -8.94
C LEU A 127 -9.82 -15.24 -9.25
N ASN A 128 -10.23 -15.91 -10.35
CA ASN A 128 -11.65 -16.19 -10.63
C ASN A 128 -12.27 -17.16 -9.63
N ASP A 129 -11.45 -17.99 -8.97
CA ASP A 129 -11.93 -18.96 -8.01
C ASP A 129 -12.49 -18.25 -6.75
N TYR A 130 -12.11 -17.00 -6.50
CA TYR A 130 -12.61 -16.22 -5.35
C TYR A 130 -13.77 -15.32 -5.75
N ILE A 131 -14.96 -15.63 -5.21
CA ILE A 131 -16.18 -14.85 -5.42
C ILE A 131 -16.07 -13.50 -4.72
N PHE A 132 -15.40 -13.46 -3.55
CA PHE A 132 -15.17 -12.24 -2.78
C PHE A 132 -13.70 -12.14 -2.34
N VAL A 133 -13.15 -10.92 -2.45
CA VAL A 133 -11.83 -10.56 -1.92
C VAL A 133 -11.99 -9.44 -0.90
N PHE A 134 -11.53 -9.65 0.33
CA PHE A 134 -11.60 -8.67 1.41
C PHE A 134 -10.22 -8.15 1.76
N ASN A 135 -9.93 -6.89 1.43
CA ASN A 135 -8.68 -6.21 1.80
C ASN A 135 -8.84 -5.44 3.12
N ILE A 136 -8.04 -5.82 4.13
CA ILE A 136 -8.12 -5.32 5.50
C ILE A 136 -6.74 -4.83 5.94
N THR A 137 -6.69 -3.62 6.49
CA THR A 137 -5.47 -3.04 7.09
C THR A 137 -5.46 -3.34 8.59
N LEU A 138 -4.47 -4.09 9.07
CA LEU A 138 -4.46 -4.55 10.47
C LEU A 138 -4.14 -3.43 11.46
N SER A 139 -3.43 -2.37 11.06
CA SER A 139 -3.22 -1.16 11.87
C SER A 139 -4.50 -0.39 12.16
N ASP A 140 -5.57 -0.60 11.38
CA ASP A 140 -6.91 -0.05 11.63
C ASP A 140 -7.80 -1.01 12.46
N SER A 141 -7.30 -2.21 12.79
CA SER A 141 -8.03 -3.28 13.49
C SER A 141 -7.32 -3.79 14.75
N VAL A 142 -6.63 -2.89 15.47
CA VAL A 142 -5.74 -3.25 16.60
C VAL A 142 -6.51 -3.94 17.74
N GLU A 143 -7.79 -3.63 17.91
CA GLU A 143 -8.63 -4.17 18.99
C GLU A 143 -9.40 -5.43 18.58
N GLN A 144 -9.50 -5.72 17.28
CA GLN A 144 -10.30 -6.81 16.74
C GLN A 144 -9.46 -8.09 16.64
N ILE A 145 -10.05 -9.21 17.07
CA ILE A 145 -9.44 -10.55 16.96
C ILE A 145 -10.01 -11.31 15.77
N TYR A 146 -11.32 -11.19 15.56
CA TYR A 146 -12.03 -11.94 14.54
C TYR A 146 -12.06 -11.20 13.21
N ILE A 147 -11.67 -11.89 12.14
CA ILE A 147 -11.64 -11.34 10.78
C ILE A 147 -13.02 -10.84 10.34
N LEU A 148 -14.10 -11.51 10.76
CA LEU A 148 -15.47 -11.08 10.44
C LEU A 148 -15.75 -9.65 10.95
N GLU A 149 -15.32 -9.33 12.17
CA GLU A 149 -15.46 -7.98 12.74
C GLU A 149 -14.59 -6.95 12.02
N MET A 150 -13.37 -7.35 11.63
CA MET A 150 -12.48 -6.48 10.86
C MET A 150 -13.11 -6.11 9.51
N ILE A 151 -13.71 -7.09 8.82
CA ILE A 151 -14.44 -6.86 7.56
C ILE A 151 -15.68 -5.98 7.80
N LYS A 152 -16.43 -6.24 8.88
CA LYS A 152 -17.59 -5.40 9.26
C LYS A 152 -17.18 -3.94 9.36
N GLN A 153 -16.16 -3.66 10.16
CA GLN A 153 -15.74 -2.30 10.49
C GLN A 153 -15.11 -1.56 9.30
N GLN A 154 -14.27 -2.22 8.50
CA GLN A 154 -13.54 -1.55 7.42
C GLN A 154 -14.32 -1.50 6.11
N ILE A 155 -15.13 -2.53 5.82
CA ILE A 155 -15.79 -2.69 4.52
C ILE A 155 -17.31 -2.50 4.65
N ILE A 156 -17.98 -3.21 5.56
CA ILE A 156 -19.45 -3.12 5.63
C ILE A 156 -19.90 -1.73 6.10
N ASP A 157 -19.27 -1.20 7.15
CA ASP A 157 -19.61 0.11 7.71
C ASP A 157 -19.30 1.26 6.73
N SER A 158 -18.31 1.08 5.85
CA SER A 158 -17.97 2.06 4.82
C SER A 158 -18.94 2.02 3.64
N LEU A 159 -19.35 0.81 3.23
CA LEU A 159 -20.27 0.58 2.11
C LEU A 159 -21.73 0.88 2.43
N TYR A 160 -22.20 0.50 3.62
CA TYR A 160 -23.63 0.50 3.95
C TYR A 160 -23.99 1.57 4.98
N VAL A 161 -25.17 2.15 4.81
CA VAL A 161 -25.78 3.07 5.78
C VAL A 161 -26.29 2.31 6.99
N LYS A 162 -26.42 3.01 8.12
CA LYS A 162 -26.67 2.41 9.45
C LYS A 162 -27.81 1.40 9.46
N ASP A 163 -28.91 1.71 8.79
CA ASP A 163 -30.14 0.93 8.82
C ASP A 163 -30.03 -0.44 8.10
N VAL A 164 -28.99 -0.65 7.28
CA VAL A 164 -28.80 -1.89 6.50
C VAL A 164 -27.53 -2.64 6.92
N ARG A 165 -26.77 -2.13 7.89
CA ARG A 165 -25.48 -2.71 8.30
C ARG A 165 -25.61 -4.09 8.94
N GLU A 166 -26.62 -4.28 9.78
CA GLU A 166 -26.83 -5.58 10.45
C GLU A 166 -27.28 -6.65 9.47
N ASP A 167 -28.12 -6.30 8.48
CA ASP A 167 -28.48 -7.21 7.38
C ASP A 167 -27.24 -7.55 6.53
N ALA A 168 -26.43 -6.54 6.21
CA ALA A 168 -25.21 -6.74 5.43
C ALA A 168 -24.16 -7.58 6.19
N TYR A 169 -24.06 -7.41 7.51
CA TYR A 169 -23.21 -8.23 8.37
C TYR A 169 -23.72 -9.67 8.48
N THR A 170 -25.03 -9.87 8.60
CA THR A 170 -25.64 -11.20 8.55
C THR A 170 -25.35 -11.90 7.22
N LEU A 171 -25.49 -11.17 6.11
CA LEU A 171 -25.15 -11.67 4.78
C LEU A 171 -23.65 -11.98 4.65
N LEU A 172 -22.78 -11.16 5.22
CA LEU A 172 -21.34 -11.41 5.24
C LEU A 172 -21.03 -12.75 5.91
N ASN A 173 -21.67 -13.08 7.03
CA ASN A 173 -21.46 -14.37 7.68
C ASN A 173 -21.85 -15.54 6.74
N VAL A 174 -23.00 -15.44 6.06
CA VAL A 174 -23.45 -16.46 5.10
C VAL A 174 -22.47 -16.59 3.92
N ILE A 175 -21.94 -15.47 3.42
CA ILE A 175 -20.94 -15.45 2.34
C ILE A 175 -19.67 -16.18 2.78
N MET A 176 -19.12 -15.83 3.95
CA MET A 176 -17.89 -16.43 4.48
C MET A 176 -18.01 -17.94 4.74
N GLU A 177 -19.21 -18.43 5.05
CA GLU A 177 -19.49 -19.87 5.25
C GLU A 177 -19.63 -20.67 3.96
N ARG A 178 -20.16 -20.05 2.89
CA ARG A 178 -20.60 -20.77 1.69
C ARG A 178 -19.75 -20.54 0.46
N GLU A 179 -19.18 -19.34 0.34
CA GLU A 179 -18.48 -18.90 -0.85
C GLU A 179 -16.96 -18.99 -0.66
N ARG A 180 -16.25 -19.24 -1.75
CA ARG A 180 -14.79 -19.15 -1.77
C ARG A 180 -14.37 -17.68 -1.68
N CYS A 181 -13.74 -17.33 -0.56
CA CYS A 181 -13.32 -15.96 -0.27
C CYS A 181 -11.80 -15.88 -0.10
N LEU A 182 -11.22 -14.75 -0.45
CA LEU A 182 -9.82 -14.43 -0.15
C LEU A 182 -9.79 -13.24 0.81
N VAL A 183 -9.14 -13.40 1.96
CA VAL A 183 -8.94 -12.34 2.94
C VAL A 183 -7.48 -11.89 2.89
N LEU A 184 -7.25 -10.63 2.56
CA LEU A 184 -5.94 -10.00 2.57
C LEU A 184 -5.80 -9.18 3.84
N LEU A 185 -4.82 -9.50 4.67
CA LEU A 185 -4.53 -8.83 5.92
C LEU A 185 -3.18 -8.11 5.81
N ASP A 186 -3.21 -6.78 5.79
CA ASP A 186 -2.02 -5.96 5.61
C ASP A 186 -1.41 -5.52 6.96
N GLY A 187 -0.14 -5.85 7.21
CA GLY A 187 0.63 -5.31 8.32
C GLY A 187 0.47 -6.05 9.66
N LEU A 188 0.71 -7.36 9.71
CA LEU A 188 0.66 -8.13 10.96
C LEU A 188 1.65 -7.62 12.03
N ASP A 189 2.78 -7.05 11.60
CA ASP A 189 3.72 -6.41 12.52
C ASP A 189 3.15 -5.21 13.26
N GLU A 190 2.09 -4.59 12.74
CA GLU A 190 1.39 -3.45 13.33
C GLU A 190 0.18 -3.87 14.19
N TRP A 191 -0.14 -5.17 14.19
CA TRP A 191 -1.23 -5.73 14.98
C TRP A 191 -0.72 -6.25 16.32
N THR A 192 -1.29 -5.75 17.41
CA THR A 192 -0.83 -6.10 18.76
C THR A 192 -1.43 -7.39 19.28
N GLY A 193 -2.56 -7.83 18.72
CA GLY A 193 -3.34 -8.94 19.24
C GLY A 193 -3.91 -8.66 20.63
N GLN A 194 -4.97 -9.38 20.99
CA GLN A 194 -5.63 -9.28 22.29
C GLN A 194 -6.01 -10.70 22.75
N GLY A 195 -6.10 -10.91 24.08
CA GLY A 195 -6.64 -12.15 24.63
C GLY A 195 -5.84 -13.44 24.34
N GLY A 196 -4.52 -13.34 24.13
CA GLY A 196 -3.66 -14.50 23.82
C GLY A 196 -3.68 -14.94 22.35
N HIS A 197 -4.41 -14.23 21.49
CA HIS A 197 -4.38 -14.45 20.05
C HIS A 197 -3.18 -13.74 19.43
N TYR A 198 -2.36 -14.50 18.70
CA TYR A 198 -1.17 -14.01 18.00
C TYR A 198 -1.36 -13.92 16.47
N LEU A 199 -2.53 -14.35 15.97
CA LEU A 199 -2.96 -14.15 14.59
C LEU A 199 -4.46 -13.77 14.57
N PRO A 200 -4.88 -12.94 13.60
CA PRO A 200 -6.30 -12.74 13.30
C PRO A 200 -7.00 -14.06 13.02
N THR A 201 -8.18 -14.25 13.59
CA THR A 201 -8.86 -15.55 13.66
C THR A 201 -10.05 -15.63 12.69
N LEU A 202 -10.08 -16.68 11.87
CA LEU A 202 -11.28 -17.12 11.14
C LEU A 202 -12.13 -18.04 12.01
N ALA A 203 -13.46 -17.99 11.84
CA ALA A 203 -14.33 -19.00 12.42
C ALA A 203 -14.10 -20.36 11.73
N ALA A 204 -14.22 -21.45 12.49
CA ALA A 204 -14.03 -22.81 11.97
C ALA A 204 -15.05 -23.21 10.88
N SER A 205 -16.18 -22.51 10.79
CA SER A 205 -17.19 -22.68 9.75
C SER A 205 -16.75 -22.13 8.38
N TYR A 206 -15.79 -21.20 8.32
CA TYR A 206 -15.35 -20.53 7.08
C TYR A 206 -14.33 -21.35 6.28
N ARG A 207 -14.71 -22.59 5.94
CA ARG A 207 -13.78 -23.60 5.39
C ARG A 207 -13.26 -23.29 3.99
N GLN A 208 -13.84 -22.33 3.28
CA GLN A 208 -13.45 -21.93 1.91
C GLN A 208 -12.74 -20.57 1.86
N CYS A 209 -12.35 -20.02 3.00
CA CYS A 209 -11.67 -18.73 3.09
C CYS A 209 -10.16 -18.90 3.13
N ASP A 210 -9.45 -18.46 2.09
CA ASP A 210 -7.99 -18.38 2.12
C ASP A 210 -7.57 -17.03 2.71
N VAL A 211 -6.47 -17.01 3.47
CA VAL A 211 -5.93 -15.81 4.12
C VAL A 211 -4.51 -15.55 3.62
N LEU A 212 -4.25 -14.34 3.15
CA LEU A 212 -2.93 -13.83 2.80
C LEU A 212 -2.55 -12.70 3.74
N ILE A 213 -1.44 -12.85 4.47
CA ILE A 213 -1.02 -11.91 5.51
C ILE A 213 0.32 -11.28 5.13
N THR A 214 0.42 -9.96 5.13
CA THR A 214 1.71 -9.26 4.97
C THR A 214 2.31 -8.93 6.32
N THR A 215 3.65 -8.94 6.41
CA THR A 215 4.35 -8.64 7.67
C THR A 215 5.81 -8.26 7.44
N ARG A 216 6.47 -7.69 8.46
CA ARG A 216 7.93 -7.65 8.54
C ARG A 216 8.51 -9.00 9.01
N PRO A 217 9.75 -9.36 8.59
CA PRO A 217 10.34 -10.66 8.91
C PRO A 217 10.51 -10.94 10.42
N TRP A 218 10.81 -9.91 11.20
CA TRP A 218 11.01 -10.06 12.64
C TRP A 218 9.74 -10.52 13.36
N LYS A 219 8.55 -10.17 12.87
CA LYS A 219 7.29 -10.52 13.52
C LYS A 219 7.00 -12.02 13.45
N LEU A 220 7.26 -12.67 12.32
CA LEU A 220 7.10 -14.13 12.23
C LEU A 220 8.08 -14.87 13.15
N THR A 221 9.29 -14.33 13.29
CA THR A 221 10.31 -14.86 14.21
C THR A 221 9.89 -14.70 15.67
N GLU A 222 9.34 -13.53 16.04
CA GLU A 222 8.79 -13.24 17.37
C GLU A 222 7.65 -14.20 17.72
N LEU A 223 6.70 -14.39 16.80
CA LEU A 223 5.51 -15.18 17.02
C LEU A 223 5.77 -16.69 17.05
N LYS A 224 6.95 -17.14 16.58
CA LYS A 224 7.34 -18.57 16.50
C LYS A 224 6.23 -19.44 15.91
N ILE A 225 5.59 -18.94 14.84
CA ILE A 225 4.47 -19.64 14.20
C ILE A 225 4.96 -21.00 13.71
N SER A 226 4.24 -22.05 14.09
CA SER A 226 4.55 -23.41 13.66
C SER A 226 4.39 -23.56 12.15
N ASP A 227 5.30 -24.28 11.51
CA ASP A 227 5.26 -24.54 10.06
C ASP A 227 3.93 -25.13 9.60
N SER A 228 3.27 -25.93 10.44
CA SER A 228 1.94 -26.50 10.16
C SER A 228 0.82 -25.47 9.99
N LYS A 229 1.04 -24.22 10.42
CA LYS A 229 0.10 -23.09 10.28
C LYS A 229 0.45 -22.16 9.11
N ILE A 230 1.53 -22.46 8.38
CA ILE A 230 2.00 -21.69 7.23
C ILE A 230 1.98 -22.60 6.02
N ASP A 231 1.03 -22.34 5.12
CA ASP A 231 0.94 -23.10 3.87
C ASP A 231 1.93 -22.62 2.84
N ILE A 232 2.13 -21.30 2.78
CA ILE A 232 3.02 -20.62 1.84
C ILE A 232 3.66 -19.45 2.57
N LEU A 233 4.99 -19.33 2.48
CA LEU A 233 5.72 -18.16 2.92
C LEU A 233 6.51 -17.59 1.75
N LEU A 234 6.27 -16.33 1.42
CA LEU A 234 6.98 -15.60 0.38
C LEU A 234 7.80 -14.47 0.99
N GLN A 235 8.98 -14.24 0.42
CA GLN A 235 9.80 -13.06 0.68
C GLN A 235 9.59 -12.06 -0.45
N LEU A 236 9.19 -10.84 -0.11
CA LEU A 236 9.15 -9.69 -1.01
C LEU A 236 10.44 -8.88 -0.82
N GLU A 237 11.29 -8.85 -1.84
CA GLU A 237 12.62 -8.23 -1.79
C GLU A 237 12.68 -6.80 -2.31
N GLY A 238 11.61 -6.33 -2.96
CA GLY A 238 11.53 -5.00 -3.57
C GLY A 238 11.30 -5.09 -5.07
N VAL A 239 11.82 -4.14 -5.83
CA VAL A 239 11.68 -4.07 -7.29
C VAL A 239 12.76 -4.93 -7.96
N ASN A 240 12.36 -5.74 -8.95
CA ASN A 240 13.31 -6.52 -9.76
C ASN A 240 14.03 -5.66 -10.82
N GLU A 241 13.29 -4.79 -11.50
CA GLU A 241 13.78 -3.88 -12.55
C GLU A 241 13.56 -2.41 -12.14
N PRO A 242 14.47 -1.82 -11.34
CA PRO A 242 14.26 -0.48 -10.79
C PRO A 242 14.17 0.62 -11.85
N PHE A 243 14.86 0.45 -12.98
CA PHE A 243 14.87 1.43 -14.07
C PHE A 243 13.58 1.44 -14.89
N ASP A 244 12.90 0.30 -15.02
CA ASP A 244 11.57 0.28 -15.62
C ASP A 244 10.56 1.04 -14.76
N VAL A 245 10.65 0.89 -13.44
CA VAL A 245 9.83 1.66 -12.51
C VAL A 245 10.20 3.14 -12.54
N SER A 246 11.50 3.49 -12.59
CA SER A 246 11.91 4.89 -12.68
C SER A 246 11.40 5.54 -13.96
N LYS A 247 11.44 4.84 -15.11
CA LYS A 247 10.90 5.34 -16.38
C LYS A 247 9.41 5.68 -16.27
N ARG A 248 8.62 4.79 -15.64
CA ARG A 248 7.18 5.02 -15.38
C ARG A 248 6.94 6.16 -14.40
N LEU A 249 7.76 6.27 -13.35
CA LEU A 249 7.68 7.35 -12.38
C LEU A 249 8.03 8.70 -13.01
N LEU A 250 9.09 8.77 -13.83
CA LEU A 250 9.48 9.99 -14.55
C LEU A 250 8.35 10.46 -15.46
N ALA A 251 7.69 9.56 -16.18
CA ALA A 251 6.52 9.90 -16.99
C ALA A 251 5.33 10.45 -16.18
N CYS A 252 5.29 10.24 -14.85
CA CYS A 252 4.25 10.76 -13.96
C CYS A 252 4.65 12.05 -13.23
N VAL A 253 5.92 12.15 -12.82
CA VAL A 253 6.44 13.22 -11.96
C VAL A 253 6.92 14.41 -12.77
N ASP A 254 7.42 14.16 -13.98
CA ASP A 254 7.92 15.18 -14.86
C ASP A 254 6.87 15.47 -15.93
N GLU A 255 6.53 16.76 -16.13
CA GLU A 255 5.62 17.24 -17.19
C GLU A 255 6.19 17.04 -18.62
N SER A 256 7.07 16.05 -18.78
CA SER A 256 7.59 15.56 -20.05
C SER A 256 6.44 15.37 -21.04
N LYS A 257 6.55 16.06 -22.19
CA LYS A 257 5.46 16.18 -23.16
C LYS A 257 5.51 15.07 -24.20
N THR A 258 6.64 14.38 -24.36
CA THR A 258 6.85 13.36 -25.38
C THR A 258 7.56 12.12 -24.86
N SER A 259 7.42 10.99 -25.57
CA SER A 259 8.12 9.73 -25.23
C SER A 259 9.64 9.86 -25.29
N ASN A 260 10.16 10.64 -26.24
CA ASN A 260 11.60 10.84 -26.41
C ASN A 260 12.21 11.62 -25.23
N ASP A 261 11.45 12.57 -24.65
CA ASP A 261 11.91 13.30 -23.47
C ASP A 261 12.09 12.38 -22.27
N VAL A 262 11.14 11.45 -22.08
CA VAL A 262 11.21 10.45 -20.99
C VAL A 262 12.40 9.52 -21.18
N GLU A 263 12.70 9.09 -22.41
CA GLU A 263 13.84 8.21 -22.68
C GLU A 263 15.18 8.90 -22.45
N ASN A 264 15.34 10.14 -22.91
CA ASN A 264 16.57 10.91 -22.66
C ASN A 264 16.78 11.12 -21.15
N LYS A 265 15.73 11.52 -20.42
CA LYS A 265 15.82 11.70 -18.97
C LYS A 265 16.08 10.40 -18.23
N GLN A 266 15.51 9.30 -18.68
CA GLN A 266 15.79 7.98 -18.12
C GLN A 266 17.27 7.62 -18.28
N SER A 267 17.87 7.85 -19.45
CA SER A 267 19.31 7.62 -19.66
C SER A 267 20.19 8.54 -18.80
N GLU A 268 19.79 9.80 -18.62
CA GLU A 268 20.48 10.73 -17.71
C GLU A 268 20.37 10.28 -16.25
N PHE A 269 19.19 9.83 -15.82
CA PHE A 269 18.95 9.29 -14.48
C PHE A 269 19.77 8.04 -14.21
N GLU A 270 19.77 7.07 -15.13
CA GLU A 270 20.59 5.86 -15.05
C GLU A 270 22.07 6.20 -14.89
N SER A 271 22.58 7.09 -15.74
CA SER A 271 23.97 7.57 -15.67
C SER A 271 24.27 8.22 -14.32
N TYR A 272 23.35 9.03 -13.79
CA TYR A 272 23.48 9.64 -12.47
C TYR A 272 23.53 8.58 -11.36
N ILE A 273 22.66 7.58 -11.39
CA ILE A 273 22.61 6.51 -10.39
C ILE A 273 23.91 5.71 -10.37
N TYR A 274 24.43 5.33 -11.53
CA TYR A 274 25.69 4.59 -11.64
C TYR A 274 26.88 5.41 -11.14
N ASN A 275 26.98 6.68 -11.56
CA ASN A 275 28.09 7.56 -11.17
C ASN A 275 28.12 7.86 -9.66
N ASN A 276 26.97 7.80 -8.98
CA ASN A 276 26.85 8.08 -7.55
C ASN A 276 26.70 6.82 -6.68
N GLY A 277 26.72 5.62 -7.27
CA GLY A 277 26.63 4.35 -6.53
C GLY A 277 25.30 4.17 -5.78
N LEU A 278 24.19 4.61 -6.36
CA LEU A 278 22.86 4.64 -5.71
C LEU A 278 21.96 3.44 -6.07
N TYR A 279 22.49 2.46 -6.80
CA TYR A 279 21.69 1.36 -7.37
C TYR A 279 21.04 0.48 -6.28
N GLU A 280 21.76 0.16 -5.20
CA GLU A 280 21.25 -0.71 -4.13
C GLU A 280 20.02 -0.12 -3.42
N GLN A 281 19.93 1.20 -3.35
CA GLN A 281 18.84 1.93 -2.74
C GLN A 281 17.57 1.83 -3.60
N LEU A 282 17.71 1.67 -4.92
CA LEU A 282 16.59 1.60 -5.86
C LEU A 282 15.77 0.30 -5.74
N VAL A 283 16.32 -0.73 -5.10
CA VAL A 283 15.59 -1.98 -4.83
C VAL A 283 14.35 -1.72 -3.98
N SER A 284 14.38 -0.74 -3.07
CA SER A 284 13.18 -0.35 -2.31
C SER A 284 12.32 0.61 -3.13
N PRO A 285 11.06 0.27 -3.47
CA PRO A 285 10.16 1.18 -4.18
C PRO A 285 10.02 2.56 -3.53
N MET A 286 10.00 2.62 -2.19
CA MET A 286 9.93 3.89 -1.45
C MET A 286 11.16 4.76 -1.70
N MET A 287 12.36 4.17 -1.63
CA MET A 287 13.61 4.89 -1.84
C MET A 287 13.78 5.28 -3.31
N LEU A 288 13.40 4.40 -4.23
CA LEU A 288 13.37 4.69 -5.67
C LEU A 288 12.50 5.91 -5.97
N SER A 289 11.26 5.94 -5.47
CA SER A 289 10.34 7.07 -5.65
C SER A 289 10.91 8.38 -5.07
N LEU A 290 11.51 8.33 -3.88
CA LEU A 290 12.18 9.49 -3.27
C LEU A 290 13.35 9.99 -4.13
N ILE A 291 14.24 9.09 -4.55
CA ILE A 291 15.44 9.40 -5.34
C ILE A 291 15.05 10.02 -6.69
N VAL A 292 14.08 9.44 -7.41
CA VAL A 292 13.57 10.00 -8.66
C VAL A 292 13.10 11.45 -8.46
N GLN A 293 12.42 11.74 -7.36
CA GLN A 293 11.91 13.09 -7.12
C GLN A 293 12.96 14.10 -6.69
N LEU A 294 13.90 13.69 -5.85
CA LEU A 294 15.04 14.53 -5.51
C LEU A 294 15.83 14.87 -6.77
N TRP A 295 16.02 13.88 -7.66
CA TRP A 295 16.71 14.06 -8.93
C TRP A 295 15.98 15.02 -9.87
N VAL A 296 14.67 14.84 -10.08
CA VAL A 296 13.84 15.75 -10.90
C VAL A 296 13.85 17.18 -10.37
N LYS A 297 13.95 17.35 -9.04
CA LYS A 297 14.03 18.66 -8.38
C LYS A 297 15.46 19.23 -8.32
N HIS A 298 16.43 18.57 -8.95
CA HIS A 298 17.85 18.96 -8.94
C HIS A 298 18.43 19.10 -7.51
N ILE A 299 17.93 18.30 -6.57
CA ILE A 299 18.45 18.22 -5.21
C ILE A 299 19.59 17.20 -5.19
N GLU A 300 20.73 17.57 -4.61
CA GLU A 300 21.87 16.66 -4.49
C GLU A 300 21.49 15.44 -3.64
N ILE A 301 21.62 14.25 -4.24
CA ILE A 301 21.25 12.99 -3.62
C ILE A 301 22.46 12.43 -2.88
N LYS A 302 22.27 12.15 -1.59
CA LYS A 302 23.28 11.53 -0.73
C LYS A 302 23.13 10.01 -0.73
N SER A 303 24.22 9.31 -0.41
CA SER A 303 24.28 7.85 -0.57
C SER A 303 23.66 7.06 0.59
N SER A 304 23.59 7.60 1.80
CA SER A 304 23.00 6.86 2.92
C SER A 304 21.49 6.99 3.01
N LYS A 305 20.81 5.93 3.47
CA LYS A 305 19.36 5.98 3.72
C LYS A 305 18.98 7.07 4.73
N CYS A 306 19.80 7.28 5.75
CA CYS A 306 19.57 8.29 6.79
C CYS A 306 19.55 9.71 6.19
N GLU A 307 20.49 10.02 5.31
CA GLU A 307 20.53 11.32 4.63
C GLU A 307 19.34 11.50 3.69
N LEU A 308 18.93 10.45 2.96
CA LEU A 308 17.74 10.48 2.12
C LEU A 308 16.48 10.78 2.94
N TYR A 309 16.31 10.15 4.11
CA TYR A 309 15.21 10.48 5.02
C TYR A 309 15.30 11.90 5.60
N SER A 310 16.51 12.40 5.84
CA SER A 310 16.71 13.79 6.27
C SER A 310 16.28 14.78 5.17
N LEU A 311 16.65 14.52 3.92
CA LEU A 311 16.22 15.31 2.76
C LEU A 311 14.70 15.27 2.55
N LEU A 312 14.07 14.11 2.78
CA LEU A 312 12.61 13.97 2.77
C LEU A 312 11.98 14.86 3.84
N GLN A 313 12.46 14.78 5.09
CA GLN A 313 11.95 15.59 6.19
C GLN A 313 12.06 17.09 5.91
N ASP A 314 13.24 17.55 5.45
CA ASP A 314 13.47 18.95 5.08
C ASP A 314 12.52 19.42 3.98
N SER A 315 12.32 18.59 2.97
CA SER A 315 11.43 18.89 1.84
C SER A 315 9.97 19.02 2.27
N LEU A 316 9.51 18.16 3.19
CA LEU A 316 8.16 18.21 3.75
C LEU A 316 7.94 19.48 4.60
N LEU A 317 8.93 19.86 5.42
CA LEU A 317 8.85 21.04 6.27
C LEU A 317 8.91 22.35 5.46
N LYS A 318 9.80 22.42 4.48
CA LYS A 318 9.90 23.58 3.56
C LYS A 318 8.58 23.86 2.85
N LYS A 319 7.91 22.80 2.37
CA LYS A 319 6.60 22.89 1.73
C LYS A 319 5.55 23.48 2.67
N ALA A 320 5.53 23.07 3.94
CA ALA A 320 4.57 23.55 4.92
C ALA A 320 4.73 25.05 5.23
N ASN A 321 5.97 25.55 5.17
CA ASN A 321 6.29 26.97 5.37
C ASN A 321 5.94 27.86 4.15
N GLY A 322 5.48 27.27 3.04
CA GLY A 322 5.09 28.01 1.84
C GLY A 322 6.26 28.54 0.99
N GLU A 323 7.47 28.05 1.21
CA GLU A 323 8.67 28.50 0.50
C GLU A 323 8.98 27.63 -0.74
N THR A 324 9.05 28.26 -1.91
CA THR A 324 9.39 27.63 -3.21
C THR A 324 10.83 27.89 -3.65
N GLY A 325 11.70 28.44 -2.79
CA GLY A 325 13.09 28.83 -3.11
C GLY A 325 14.09 27.67 -3.21
N GLU A 326 15.36 27.94 -3.49
CA GLU A 326 16.44 26.94 -3.65
C GLU A 326 16.83 26.19 -2.36
N PHE A 327 17.52 25.05 -2.49
CA PHE A 327 17.95 24.18 -1.40
C PHE A 327 19.26 24.72 -0.80
N GLN A 328 19.30 25.05 0.49
CA GLN A 328 20.57 25.30 1.20
C GLN A 328 20.96 24.03 1.96
N GLN A 329 22.17 23.52 1.68
CA GLN A 329 22.64 22.26 2.26
C GLN A 329 22.92 22.40 3.77
N PRO A 330 22.49 21.44 4.61
CA PRO A 330 22.86 21.43 6.01
C PRO A 330 24.28 20.87 6.22
N PRO A 331 25.12 21.47 7.09
CA PRO A 331 26.41 20.90 7.48
C PRO A 331 26.21 19.78 8.51
N PHE A 332 27.00 18.70 8.45
CA PHE A 332 26.83 17.40 9.16
C PHE A 332 26.81 17.33 10.71
N ARG A 333 25.91 16.47 11.24
CA ARG A 333 25.96 15.54 12.42
C ARG A 333 24.56 14.90 12.59
N CYS A 334 24.39 13.64 12.16
CA CYS A 334 23.24 12.69 12.19
C CYS A 334 21.76 13.17 12.17
N PHE A 335 21.39 14.28 12.82
CA PHE A 335 20.19 15.09 12.58
C PHE A 335 20.61 16.53 12.89
N LYS A 336 21.09 17.29 11.89
CA LYS A 336 21.33 18.72 12.07
C LYS A 336 20.05 19.47 11.76
N TRP A 337 19.72 20.39 12.66
CA TRP A 337 18.68 21.37 12.47
C TRP A 337 18.96 22.14 11.18
N THR A 338 18.11 21.95 10.18
CA THR A 338 18.16 22.74 8.96
C THR A 338 17.42 24.06 9.20
N GLN A 339 17.60 25.03 8.32
CA GLN A 339 16.90 26.32 8.42
C GLN A 339 15.37 26.19 8.51
N TYR A 340 14.80 25.03 8.11
CA TYR A 340 13.37 24.74 8.20
C TYR A 340 12.97 23.93 9.44
N ILE A 341 13.90 23.16 10.01
CA ILE A 341 13.66 22.44 11.27
C ILE A 341 13.84 23.39 12.46
N GLU A 342 14.81 24.32 12.45
CA GLU A 342 15.05 25.24 13.58
C GLU A 342 13.79 26.01 14.03
N PRO A 343 12.98 26.60 13.13
CA PRO A 343 11.74 27.27 13.52
C PRO A 343 10.65 26.31 14.02
N ASN A 344 10.75 25.03 13.67
CA ASN A 344 9.72 24.00 13.91
C ASN A 344 10.18 22.91 14.90
N ILE A 345 11.32 23.12 15.57
CA ILE A 345 12.01 22.12 16.40
C ILE A 345 11.10 21.55 17.49
N GLU A 346 10.40 22.40 18.21
CA GLU A 346 9.50 22.00 19.30
C GLU A 346 8.35 21.11 18.79
N HIS A 347 7.91 21.33 17.54
CA HIS A 347 6.84 20.54 16.93
C HIS A 347 7.35 19.19 16.42
N VAL A 348 8.51 19.20 15.76
CA VAL A 348 9.18 17.98 15.28
C VAL A 348 9.59 17.08 16.43
N ASP A 349 10.14 17.64 17.52
CA ASP A 349 10.55 16.88 18.72
C ASP A 349 9.35 16.18 19.36
N ARG A 350 8.19 16.84 19.43
CA ARG A 350 6.97 16.20 19.96
C ARG A 350 6.45 15.08 19.09
N LEU A 351 6.51 15.24 17.76
CA LEU A 351 6.17 14.16 16.83
C LEU A 351 7.13 12.99 16.99
N ALA A 352 8.42 13.26 17.10
CA ALA A 352 9.45 12.25 17.31
C ALA A 352 9.26 11.53 18.66
N GLU A 353 9.00 12.27 19.74
CA GLU A 353 8.72 11.72 21.06
C GLU A 353 7.44 10.85 21.05
N GLY A 354 6.39 11.33 20.38
CA GLY A 354 5.15 10.58 20.19
C GLY A 354 5.39 9.28 19.44
N ALA A 355 6.03 9.35 18.27
CA ALA A 355 6.35 8.18 17.45
C ALA A 355 7.26 7.19 18.19
N PHE A 356 8.28 7.69 18.89
CA PHE A 356 9.18 6.86 19.69
C PHE A 356 8.41 6.10 20.76
N ASN A 357 7.52 6.76 21.49
CA ASN A 357 6.72 6.09 22.52
C ASN A 357 5.71 5.09 21.93
N LEU A 358 5.11 5.37 20.77
CA LEU A 358 4.19 4.43 20.12
C LEU A 358 4.90 3.14 19.67
N LEU A 359 6.11 3.30 19.13
CA LEU A 359 6.92 2.18 18.63
C LEU A 359 7.63 1.41 19.75
N PHE A 360 8.12 2.10 20.78
CA PHE A 360 9.10 1.55 21.73
C PHE A 360 8.65 1.57 23.19
N SER A 361 7.45 2.04 23.53
CA SER A 361 6.96 1.92 24.91
C SER A 361 6.72 0.47 25.32
N ASP A 362 6.67 0.22 26.64
CA ASP A 362 6.40 -1.10 27.22
C ASP A 362 5.08 -1.72 26.76
N LYS A 363 4.13 -0.90 26.30
CA LYS A 363 2.84 -1.35 25.75
C LYS A 363 2.94 -1.77 24.28
N ARG A 364 4.02 -1.42 23.58
CA ARG A 364 4.31 -1.72 22.16
C ARG A 364 3.06 -1.72 21.29
N ASN A 365 2.46 -0.53 21.09
CA ASN A 365 1.36 -0.39 20.14
C ASN A 365 1.78 -0.81 18.72
N ASN A 366 3.09 -0.92 18.44
CA ASN A 366 3.71 -1.42 17.19
C ASN A 366 3.20 -0.75 15.92
N SER A 367 2.50 0.38 16.06
CA SER A 367 1.77 1.06 15.00
C SER A 367 2.05 2.56 15.14
N LEU A 368 2.22 3.24 14.00
CA LEU A 368 2.40 4.69 13.92
C LEU A 368 1.05 5.40 13.71
N MET A 369 0.05 4.98 14.47
CA MET A 369 -1.29 5.56 14.45
C MET A 369 -1.50 6.43 15.68
N PHE A 370 -1.81 7.71 15.45
CA PHE A 370 -2.09 8.68 16.52
C PHE A 370 -3.61 8.85 16.70
N SER A 371 -4.13 8.28 17.78
CA SER A 371 -5.48 8.55 18.27
C SER A 371 -5.60 9.98 18.80
N SER A 372 -6.83 10.45 18.98
CA SER A 372 -7.09 11.76 19.62
C SER A 372 -6.50 11.87 21.03
N VAL A 373 -6.37 10.75 21.75
CA VAL A 373 -5.76 10.69 23.08
C VAL A 373 -4.24 10.85 22.98
N GLU A 374 -3.60 10.19 22.02
CA GLU A 374 -2.15 10.30 21.80
C GLU A 374 -1.78 11.70 21.29
N LEU A 375 -2.55 12.26 20.35
CA LEU A 375 -2.35 13.65 19.90
C LEU A 375 -2.40 14.64 21.07
N LYS A 376 -3.37 14.49 21.98
CA LYS A 376 -3.47 15.30 23.21
C LYS A 376 -2.26 15.11 24.12
N LYS A 377 -1.86 13.86 24.35
CA LYS A 377 -0.72 13.52 25.22
C LYS A 377 0.56 14.23 24.80
N TYR A 378 0.80 14.31 23.49
CA TYR A 378 1.99 14.96 22.93
C TYR A 378 1.73 16.42 22.52
N ASN A 379 0.60 17.01 22.90
CA ASN A 379 0.25 18.41 22.63
C ASN A 379 0.24 18.75 21.12
N LEU A 380 -0.17 17.77 20.30
CA LEU A 380 -0.32 17.83 18.85
C LEU A 380 -1.78 18.04 18.40
N ASP A 381 -2.73 18.03 19.33
CA ASP A 381 -4.17 18.21 19.07
C ASP A 381 -4.58 19.67 18.83
N LYS A 382 -3.69 20.63 19.13
CA LYS A 382 -3.90 22.05 18.80
C LYS A 382 -4.04 22.22 17.29
N LYS A 383 -5.09 22.94 16.86
CA LYS A 383 -5.44 23.13 15.44
C LYS A 383 -4.25 23.54 14.57
N GLU A 384 -3.49 24.56 14.97
CA GLU A 384 -2.34 25.05 14.20
C GLU A 384 -1.26 23.97 13.97
N ARG A 385 -1.00 23.15 14.99
CA ARG A 385 0.00 22.08 14.95
C ARG A 385 -0.47 20.89 14.13
N LEU A 386 -1.73 20.51 14.29
CA LEU A 386 -2.33 19.45 13.50
C LEU A 386 -2.40 19.86 12.03
N ASP A 387 -2.84 21.09 11.74
CA ASP A 387 -2.88 21.65 10.39
C ASP A 387 -1.47 21.70 9.78
N PHE A 388 -0.44 22.10 10.55
CA PHE A 388 0.95 22.08 10.09
C PHE A 388 1.42 20.65 9.77
N SER A 389 1.20 19.68 10.65
CA SER A 389 1.57 18.27 10.41
C SER A 389 0.89 17.67 9.18
N LEU A 390 -0.39 18.02 8.95
CA LEU A 390 -1.16 17.56 7.80
C LEU A 390 -0.72 18.27 6.50
N LYS A 391 -0.43 19.57 6.57
CA LYS A 391 0.07 20.36 5.43
C LYS A 391 1.48 19.95 5.02
N SER A 392 2.36 19.68 5.98
CA SER A 392 3.72 19.20 5.72
C SER A 392 3.72 17.80 5.13
N GLY A 393 2.71 16.98 5.45
CA GLY A 393 2.66 15.57 5.06
C GLY A 393 3.44 14.65 6.01
N ILE A 394 3.96 15.17 7.12
CA ILE A 394 4.59 14.35 8.17
C ILE A 394 3.54 13.45 8.85
N LEU A 395 2.33 13.97 9.06
CA LEU A 395 1.16 13.17 9.39
C LEU A 395 0.20 13.14 8.20
N SER A 396 -0.47 12.01 8.04
CA SER A 396 -1.61 11.87 7.15
C SER A 396 -2.83 11.48 7.97
N ALA A 397 -4.00 11.98 7.58
CA ALA A 397 -5.26 11.55 8.17
C ALA A 397 -5.72 10.26 7.49
N THR A 398 -6.06 9.23 8.27
CA THR A 398 -6.72 8.04 7.73
C THR A 398 -8.05 8.45 7.11
N ARG A 399 -8.18 8.23 5.80
CA ARG A 399 -9.42 8.54 5.07
C ARG A 399 -10.50 7.55 5.48
N LYS A 400 -11.38 7.94 6.41
CA LYS A 400 -12.68 7.26 6.52
C LYS A 400 -13.46 7.52 5.24
N VAL A 401 -13.96 6.46 4.61
CA VAL A 401 -14.71 6.56 3.34
C VAL A 401 -15.98 7.42 3.48
N SER A 402 -16.49 7.62 4.71
CA SER A 402 -17.57 8.57 4.98
C SER A 402 -17.26 10.00 4.52
N THR A 403 -15.99 10.43 4.51
CA THR A 403 -15.57 11.75 4.01
C THR A 403 -15.52 11.83 2.48
N LEU A 404 -15.30 10.71 1.78
CA LEU A 404 -15.39 10.64 0.31
C LEU A 404 -16.84 10.82 -0.20
N ARG A 405 -17.85 10.56 0.66
CA ARG A 405 -19.27 10.84 0.34
C ARG A 405 -19.57 12.32 0.11
N SER A 406 -18.70 13.22 0.59
CA SER A 406 -18.95 14.67 0.56
C SER A 406 -18.26 15.43 -0.57
N SER A 407 -17.22 14.86 -1.20
CA SER A 407 -16.30 15.62 -2.07
C SER A 407 -16.27 15.18 -3.54
N SER A 408 -17.03 14.16 -3.97
CA SER A 408 -17.09 13.79 -5.38
C SER A 408 -18.53 13.59 -5.87
N SER A 409 -18.89 14.25 -6.97
CA SER A 409 -20.15 14.09 -7.70
C SER A 409 -20.36 12.65 -8.20
N PHE A 410 -19.27 11.91 -8.38
CA PHE A 410 -19.27 10.51 -8.77
C PHE A 410 -19.87 9.60 -7.68
N TYR A 411 -19.57 9.84 -6.40
CA TYR A 411 -20.15 9.07 -5.28
C TYR A 411 -21.65 9.28 -5.14
N GLN A 412 -22.15 10.49 -5.39
CA GLN A 412 -23.58 10.77 -5.37
C GLN A 412 -24.32 10.04 -6.50
N HIS A 413 -23.71 9.98 -7.69
CA HIS A 413 -24.31 9.34 -8.86
C HIS A 413 -24.33 7.79 -8.76
N GLU A 414 -23.25 7.17 -8.29
CA GLU A 414 -23.20 5.71 -8.10
C GLU A 414 -23.97 5.26 -6.84
N HIS A 415 -24.01 6.06 -5.77
CA HIS A 415 -24.90 5.81 -4.63
C HIS A 415 -26.38 5.89 -5.04
N ALA A 416 -26.76 6.84 -5.90
CA ALA A 416 -28.11 6.91 -6.47
C ALA A 416 -28.43 5.66 -7.32
N ARG A 417 -27.45 5.12 -8.06
CA ARG A 417 -27.58 3.86 -8.82
C ARG A 417 -27.76 2.65 -7.90
N ILE A 418 -26.93 2.50 -6.87
CA ILE A 418 -27.00 1.40 -5.90
C ILE A 418 -28.31 1.47 -5.09
N SER A 419 -28.71 2.67 -4.66
CA SER A 419 -29.97 2.90 -3.95
C SER A 419 -31.19 2.62 -4.83
N ARG A 420 -31.13 2.95 -6.13
CA ARG A 420 -32.18 2.60 -7.10
C ARG A 420 -32.28 1.09 -7.32
N CYS A 421 -31.15 0.38 -7.46
CA CYS A 421 -31.14 -1.08 -7.59
C CYS A 421 -31.71 -1.79 -6.36
N LEU A 422 -31.54 -1.23 -5.15
CA LEU A 422 -32.11 -1.79 -3.92
C LEU A 422 -33.59 -1.44 -3.71
N SER A 423 -34.09 -0.38 -4.35
CA SER A 423 -35.50 0.05 -4.30
C SER A 423 -36.42 -0.69 -5.27
N HIS A 424 -35.88 -1.49 -6.19
CA HIS A 424 -36.65 -2.36 -7.07
C HIS A 424 -36.53 -3.81 -6.59
N ARG A 425 -37.26 -4.16 -5.52
CA ARG A 425 -37.70 -5.54 -5.34
C ARG A 425 -39.02 -5.71 -6.09
N PRO A 426 -39.17 -6.71 -6.97
CA PRO A 426 -40.51 -7.20 -7.30
C PRO A 426 -41.13 -7.75 -6.01
N GLN A 427 -42.37 -7.34 -5.73
CA GLN A 427 -43.19 -7.91 -4.65
C GLN A 427 -43.48 -9.38 -4.89
#